data_AF-A0A810MUG4-F1
#
_entry.id   AF-A0A810MUG4-F1
#
_cell.length_a   1.000
_cell.length_b   1.000
_cell.length_c   1.000
_cell.angle_alpha   90.00
_cell.angle_beta   90.00
_cell.angle_gamma   90.00
#
_symmetry.space_group_name_H-M   'P 1'
#
loop_
_entity.id
_entity.type
_entity.pdbx_description
1 polymer ?
#
loop_
_entity_poly.entity_id
_entity_poly.type
_entity_poly.pdbx_seq_one_letter_code
_entity_poly.pdbx_strand_id
1 'polypeptide(L)'
;MRQRHIFRLGVVATVVAGAVGLLAGPAAADPARESGDRRAAVEYANAPCDPDGVTALDASLATQLNSELNAKMRGYMSAYRVSCARMVVKTVLDRGLDPRAAVIAITTTIVEGSIDNVAEEVDHDSLGLFQQREPWGSRAERLNPAWATNAFLNKMLALYPNSSWMTAPIGTVCQDVQVSAYGGRYQPQAADAQIIVDKLRPYVGEGRTQFADMNADGVADLVQVRETGQVVVYWNVGGTFNGSNRLVATGFTDPARVRFADMNGDGVSDLLDIRRSGDIVVYWNVGGVFNGSNALVASGFFDPVRVKFADMNADRMADLVQVRETGQVVVYWNVGGTFTGSNALVATGFFDPAATRFVDMNSNGVADLVQVRDNGNVVVYWNVGGSFNGSNALVATGFFDPVRVKFADMNADRVADLVQVRETGQVVVYWNVGGTFTGSNALVATGFTAP
;
A
#
# COMPACT_ATOMS: atom_id res chain seq x y z
N MET A 1 -70.08 28.15 30.10
CA MET A 1 -71.09 27.07 29.94
C MET A 1 -70.40 25.72 30.00
N ARG A 2 -71.08 24.70 30.57
CA ARG A 2 -70.76 23.25 30.63
C ARG A 2 -69.29 22.82 30.90
N GLN A 3 -68.90 22.21 32.03
CA GLN A 3 -69.32 20.90 32.60
C GLN A 3 -69.04 19.72 31.64
N ARG A 4 -68.49 18.54 32.02
CA ARG A 4 -68.23 17.82 33.31
C ARG A 4 -67.39 16.53 32.96
N HIS A 5 -66.77 15.70 33.83
CA HIS A 5 -66.44 15.63 35.27
C HIS A 5 -65.49 14.41 35.55
N ILE A 6 -64.57 14.48 36.54
CA ILE A 6 -64.18 13.44 37.56
C ILE A 6 -63.61 12.08 37.02
N PHE A 7 -62.52 11.45 37.53
CA PHE A 7 -62.14 10.98 38.88
C PHE A 7 -60.60 11.09 39.08
N ARG A 8 -60.01 11.50 40.23
CA ARG A 8 -59.96 10.82 41.57
C ARG A 8 -59.38 9.39 41.46
N LEU A 9 -58.42 8.94 42.27
CA LEU A 9 -58.16 9.18 43.71
C LEU A 9 -56.67 8.91 44.01
N GLY A 10 -56.12 9.46 45.09
CA GLY A 10 -54.77 9.08 45.58
C GLY A 10 -54.82 8.02 46.68
N VAL A 11 -53.74 7.26 46.86
CA VAL A 11 -53.48 6.40 48.04
C VAL A 11 -52.01 6.50 48.44
N VAL A 12 -51.75 6.61 49.73
CA VAL A 12 -50.43 6.61 50.38
C VAL A 12 -49.98 5.17 50.63
N ALA A 13 -48.70 4.84 50.36
CA ALA A 13 -48.09 3.58 50.81
C ALA A 13 -46.59 3.72 51.10
N THR A 14 -46.30 4.03 52.37
CA THR A 14 -45.25 3.46 53.23
C THR A 14 -43.92 2.97 52.62
N VAL A 15 -42.83 3.61 53.07
CA VAL A 15 -41.44 3.12 52.96
C VAL A 15 -41.26 1.82 53.76
N VAL A 16 -40.76 0.76 53.13
CA VAL A 16 -40.11 -0.38 53.81
C VAL A 16 -38.83 -0.75 53.06
N ALA A 17 -37.77 -1.05 53.80
CA ALA A 17 -36.42 -1.29 53.28
C ALA A 17 -36.26 -2.64 52.58
N GLY A 18 -35.29 -2.72 51.66
CA GLY A 18 -34.88 -3.93 50.95
C GLY A 18 -33.42 -3.86 50.53
N ALA A 19 -32.50 -3.95 51.48
CA ALA A 19 -31.07 -4.04 51.19
C ALA A 19 -30.76 -5.45 50.62
N VAL A 20 -30.63 -5.55 49.29
CA VAL A 20 -30.17 -6.78 48.64
C VAL A 20 -28.65 -6.84 48.72
N GLY A 21 -28.15 -7.53 49.74
CA GLY A 21 -26.74 -7.93 49.78
C GLY A 21 -26.47 -8.98 48.71
N LEU A 22 -25.67 -8.62 47.70
CA LEU A 22 -25.07 -9.63 46.83
C LEU A 22 -24.00 -10.38 47.62
N LEU A 23 -24.31 -11.64 47.95
CA LEU A 23 -23.36 -12.60 48.46
C LEU A 23 -22.29 -12.86 47.39
N ALA A 24 -21.12 -12.27 47.55
CA ALA A 24 -19.93 -12.69 46.83
C ALA A 24 -19.56 -14.11 47.31
N GLY A 25 -19.98 -15.12 46.55
CA GLY A 25 -19.45 -16.47 46.71
C GLY A 25 -17.93 -16.45 46.50
N PRO A 26 -17.16 -17.25 47.25
CA PRO A 26 -15.71 -17.27 47.08
C PRO A 26 -15.39 -17.72 45.65
N ALA A 27 -14.71 -16.86 44.89
CA ALA A 27 -14.12 -17.27 43.63
C ALA A 27 -13.19 -18.45 43.91
N ALA A 28 -13.44 -19.59 43.27
CA ALA A 28 -12.53 -20.72 43.32
C ALA A 28 -11.16 -20.23 42.84
N ALA A 29 -10.15 -20.34 43.70
CA ALA A 29 -8.79 -19.95 43.35
C ALA A 29 -8.32 -20.81 42.17
N ASP A 30 -8.09 -20.15 41.04
CA ASP A 30 -7.42 -20.76 39.88
C ASP A 30 -6.05 -21.28 40.38
N PRO A 31 -5.72 -22.57 40.19
CA PRO A 31 -4.47 -23.11 40.71
C PRO A 31 -3.31 -22.36 40.08
N ALA A 32 -2.44 -21.82 40.94
CA ALA A 32 -1.38 -20.92 40.52
C ALA A 32 -0.57 -21.52 39.37
N ARG A 33 -0.50 -20.79 38.24
CA ARG A 33 0.52 -21.07 37.22
C ARG A 33 1.87 -21.05 37.92
N GLU A 34 2.54 -22.19 37.96
CA GLU A 34 3.91 -22.28 38.43
C GLU A 34 4.74 -21.22 37.70
N SER A 35 5.42 -20.37 38.46
CA SER A 35 6.29 -19.34 37.93
C SER A 35 7.56 -19.99 37.38
N GLY A 36 7.44 -20.59 36.20
CA GLY A 36 8.56 -21.07 35.42
C GLY A 36 9.57 -19.95 35.22
N ASP A 37 10.78 -20.20 35.73
CA ASP A 37 11.96 -19.33 35.80
C ASP A 37 11.99 -18.23 34.72
N ARG A 38 11.47 -17.04 35.05
CA ARG A 38 11.74 -15.81 34.29
C ARG A 38 13.19 -15.38 34.56
N ARG A 39 14.15 -16.15 34.04
CA ARG A 39 15.44 -15.57 33.68
C ARG A 39 15.12 -14.44 32.73
N ALA A 40 15.45 -13.22 33.14
CA ALA A 40 15.43 -12.10 32.21
C ALA A 40 16.30 -12.52 31.03
N ALA A 41 15.70 -12.64 29.84
CA ALA A 41 16.49 -12.64 28.61
C ALA A 41 17.29 -11.34 28.64
N VAL A 42 18.59 -11.43 28.36
CA VAL A 42 19.44 -10.23 28.32
C VAL A 42 18.91 -9.38 27.17
N GLU A 43 18.20 -8.30 27.51
CA GLU A 43 17.64 -7.35 26.56
C GLU A 43 18.77 -6.42 26.13
N TYR A 44 19.58 -6.90 25.19
CA TYR A 44 20.64 -6.11 24.55
C TYR A 44 20.03 -4.86 23.91
N ALA A 45 20.73 -3.72 23.97
CA ALA A 45 20.29 -2.54 23.24
C ALA A 45 20.18 -2.84 21.74
N ASN A 46 19.09 -2.37 21.14
CA ASN A 46 18.72 -2.66 19.76
C ASN A 46 18.76 -1.38 18.92
N ALA A 47 19.34 -1.46 17.73
CA ALA A 47 19.33 -0.37 16.75
C ALA A 47 17.98 -0.36 15.99
N PRO A 48 17.50 0.81 15.54
CA PRO A 48 16.35 0.88 14.64
C PRO A 48 16.67 0.14 13.35
N CYS A 49 15.70 -0.63 12.84
CA CYS A 49 15.84 -1.32 11.56
C CYS A 49 15.40 -0.45 10.39
N ASP A 50 14.26 0.21 10.57
CA ASP A 50 13.71 1.21 9.67
C ASP A 50 14.05 2.59 10.25
N PRO A 51 14.70 3.50 9.49
CA PRO A 51 14.94 4.88 9.94
C PRO A 51 13.63 5.65 10.21
N ASP A 52 12.52 5.29 9.56
CA ASP A 52 11.20 5.89 9.79
C ASP A 52 10.46 5.24 10.98
N GLY A 53 11.03 4.17 11.56
CA GLY A 53 10.58 3.55 12.79
C GLY A 53 9.55 2.42 12.61
N VAL A 54 8.73 2.23 13.65
CA VAL A 54 7.75 1.13 13.73
C VAL A 54 6.35 1.68 13.48
N THR A 55 5.58 0.98 12.65
CA THR A 55 4.23 1.40 12.23
C THR A 55 3.12 0.62 12.98
N ALA A 56 1.89 1.12 12.90
CA ALA A 56 0.72 0.39 13.39
C ALA A 56 0.45 -0.92 12.60
N LEU A 57 0.82 -0.95 11.32
CA LEU A 57 0.75 -2.17 10.49
C LEU A 57 1.73 -3.23 11.01
N ASP A 58 2.96 -2.84 11.35
CA ASP A 58 3.95 -3.76 11.93
C ASP A 58 3.42 -4.44 13.21
N ALA A 59 2.65 -3.73 14.03
CA ALA A 59 2.01 -4.27 15.24
C ALA A 59 0.84 -5.24 14.95
N SER A 60 0.01 -4.94 13.93
CA SER A 60 -1.04 -5.85 13.47
C SER A 60 -0.46 -7.15 12.91
N LEU A 61 0.55 -7.05 12.05
CA LEU A 61 1.23 -8.21 11.45
C LEU A 61 1.97 -9.04 12.49
N ALA A 62 2.59 -8.42 13.51
CA ALA A 62 3.18 -9.13 14.64
C ALA A 62 2.15 -10.00 15.38
N THR A 63 0.93 -9.49 15.56
CA THR A 63 -0.16 -10.21 16.22
C THR A 63 -0.61 -11.42 15.41
N GLN A 64 -0.75 -11.28 14.09
CA GLN A 64 -1.11 -12.38 13.18
C GLN A 64 -0.02 -13.45 13.12
N LEU A 65 1.24 -13.04 12.91
CA LEU A 65 2.39 -13.95 12.85
C LEU A 65 2.56 -14.74 14.15
N ASN A 66 2.28 -14.15 15.31
CA ASN A 66 2.31 -14.87 16.59
C ASN A 66 1.30 -16.02 16.70
N SER A 67 0.25 -16.03 15.89
CA SER A 67 -0.72 -17.14 15.79
C SER A 67 -0.39 -18.17 14.71
N GLU A 68 0.46 -17.82 13.73
CA GLU A 68 0.77 -18.63 12.55
C GLU A 68 2.13 -19.35 12.64
N LEU A 69 3.10 -18.76 13.33
CA LEU A 69 4.47 -19.28 13.46
C LEU A 69 4.58 -20.44 14.47
N ASN A 70 5.45 -21.41 14.20
CA ASN A 70 5.52 -22.67 14.93
C ASN A 70 6.89 -22.99 15.55
N ALA A 71 7.96 -22.29 15.14
CA ALA A 71 9.34 -22.50 15.56
C ALA A 71 9.82 -21.38 16.52
N LYS A 72 11.07 -20.91 16.39
CA LYS A 72 11.74 -20.02 17.38
C LYS A 72 10.97 -18.71 17.63
N MET A 73 10.29 -18.19 16.62
CA MET A 73 9.60 -16.88 16.68
C MET A 73 8.13 -16.96 17.11
N ARG A 74 7.59 -18.16 17.38
CA ARG A 74 6.20 -18.35 17.83
C ARG A 74 5.91 -17.56 19.12
N GLY A 75 4.99 -16.60 19.04
CA GLY A 75 4.63 -15.75 20.18
C GLY A 75 5.66 -14.66 20.53
N TYR A 76 6.73 -14.53 19.75
CA TYR A 76 7.82 -13.58 19.97
C TYR A 76 7.93 -12.48 18.90
N MET A 77 7.07 -12.46 17.88
CA MET A 77 7.01 -11.33 16.96
C MET A 77 6.49 -10.09 17.69
N SER A 78 7.21 -8.99 17.50
CA SER A 78 6.84 -7.65 17.98
C SER A 78 6.80 -6.71 16.78
N ALA A 79 6.18 -5.53 16.93
CA ALA A 79 6.16 -4.53 15.88
C ALA A 79 7.59 -4.10 15.45
N TYR A 80 8.55 -4.10 16.39
CA TYR A 80 9.97 -3.93 16.09
C TYR A 80 10.55 -5.07 15.22
N ARG A 81 10.33 -6.33 15.61
CA ARG A 81 10.83 -7.49 14.82
C ARG A 81 10.17 -7.58 13.45
N VAL A 82 8.93 -7.10 13.32
CA VAL A 82 8.27 -6.98 12.01
C VAL A 82 8.89 -5.87 11.17
N SER A 83 9.19 -4.68 11.70
CA SER A 83 9.90 -3.66 10.90
C SER A 83 11.30 -4.12 10.48
N CYS A 84 12.00 -4.87 11.34
CA CYS A 84 13.26 -5.53 11.02
C CYS A 84 13.14 -6.58 9.91
N ALA A 85 12.19 -7.52 10.02
CA ALA A 85 11.91 -8.47 8.96
C ALA A 85 11.54 -7.77 7.65
N ARG A 86 10.68 -6.75 7.73
CA ARG A 86 10.26 -5.92 6.60
C ARG A 86 11.44 -5.29 5.87
N MET A 87 12.42 -4.74 6.58
CA MET A 87 13.61 -4.15 5.95
C MET A 87 14.51 -5.20 5.28
N VAL A 88 14.61 -6.42 5.81
CA VAL A 88 15.32 -7.53 5.15
C VAL A 88 14.60 -7.96 3.86
N VAL A 89 13.29 -8.21 3.92
CA VAL A 89 12.50 -8.62 2.74
C VAL A 89 12.50 -7.52 1.68
N LYS A 90 12.26 -6.26 2.07
CA LYS A 90 12.35 -5.09 1.19
C LYS A 90 13.69 -5.02 0.46
N THR A 91 14.80 -5.18 1.18
CA THR A 91 16.16 -5.11 0.59
C THR A 91 16.40 -6.20 -0.46
N VAL A 92 15.84 -7.40 -0.28
CA VAL A 92 15.94 -8.50 -1.25
C VAL A 92 15.15 -8.17 -2.52
N LEU A 93 13.93 -7.65 -2.37
CA LEU A 93 13.04 -7.30 -3.48
C LEU A 93 13.55 -6.08 -4.26
N ASP A 94 14.10 -5.08 -3.56
CA ASP A 94 14.76 -3.91 -4.16
C ASP A 94 15.97 -4.29 -5.03
N ARG A 95 16.60 -5.42 -4.71
CA ARG A 95 17.71 -6.01 -5.48
C ARG A 95 17.24 -6.88 -6.66
N GLY A 96 15.93 -7.08 -6.84
CA GLY A 96 15.36 -7.89 -7.92
C GLY A 96 15.63 -9.39 -7.80
N LEU A 97 15.93 -9.89 -6.59
CA LEU A 97 16.11 -11.33 -6.35
C LEU A 97 14.78 -12.03 -6.09
N ASP A 98 14.73 -13.33 -6.38
CA ASP A 98 13.56 -14.16 -6.10
C ASP A 98 13.20 -14.12 -4.59
N PRO A 99 11.90 -14.10 -4.22
CA PRO A 99 11.43 -14.13 -2.83
C PRO A 99 12.09 -15.19 -1.95
N ARG A 100 12.52 -16.34 -2.50
CA ARG A 100 13.29 -17.36 -1.78
C ARG A 100 14.58 -16.81 -1.15
N ALA A 101 15.24 -15.82 -1.76
CA ALA A 101 16.41 -15.17 -1.16
C ALA A 101 16.03 -14.41 0.13
N ALA A 102 14.81 -13.89 0.22
CA ALA A 102 14.29 -13.26 1.44
C ALA A 102 13.99 -14.33 2.50
N VAL A 103 13.49 -15.50 2.09
CA VAL A 103 13.28 -16.64 3.01
C VAL A 103 14.61 -17.12 3.58
N ILE A 104 15.65 -17.22 2.76
CA ILE A 104 17.02 -17.55 3.20
C ILE A 104 17.54 -16.49 4.17
N ALA A 105 17.41 -15.20 3.83
CA ALA A 105 17.87 -14.11 4.70
C ALA A 105 17.12 -14.06 6.05
N ILE A 106 15.79 -14.18 6.05
CA ILE A 106 14.98 -14.24 7.29
C ILE A 106 15.27 -15.50 8.11
N THR A 107 15.50 -16.65 7.45
CA THR A 107 15.92 -17.88 8.15
C THR A 107 17.22 -17.63 8.92
N THR A 108 18.17 -16.92 8.32
CA THR A 108 19.40 -16.49 8.99
C THR A 108 19.10 -15.57 10.18
N THR A 109 18.40 -14.45 9.98
CA THR A 109 18.19 -13.47 11.07
C THR A 109 17.37 -14.02 12.24
N ILE A 110 16.47 -14.99 12.00
CA ILE A 110 15.81 -15.76 13.08
C ILE A 110 16.84 -16.50 13.92
N VAL A 111 17.79 -17.22 13.32
CA VAL A 111 18.79 -17.99 14.07
C VAL A 111 19.73 -17.08 14.83
N GLU A 112 20.34 -16.12 14.14
CA GLU A 112 21.39 -15.25 14.67
C GLU A 112 20.87 -14.32 15.77
N GLY A 113 19.96 -13.41 15.42
CA GLY A 113 19.49 -12.33 16.30
C GLY A 113 18.06 -12.50 16.80
N SER A 114 17.33 -13.54 16.42
CA SER A 114 15.86 -13.60 16.62
C SER A 114 15.11 -12.44 15.92
N ILE A 115 15.66 -11.99 14.79
CA ILE A 115 15.25 -10.80 14.03
C ILE A 115 15.45 -9.46 14.80
N ASP A 116 16.27 -9.44 15.85
CA ASP A 116 16.67 -8.19 16.52
C ASP A 116 17.96 -7.61 15.90
N ASN A 117 18.02 -6.29 15.70
CA ASN A 117 19.20 -5.58 15.19
C ASN A 117 20.09 -5.16 16.36
N VAL A 118 20.73 -6.15 16.99
CA VAL A 118 21.51 -5.99 18.23
C VAL A 118 22.61 -4.93 18.03
N ALA A 119 22.53 -3.84 18.80
CA ALA A 119 23.47 -2.73 18.77
C ALA A 119 24.69 -2.94 19.68
N GLU A 120 24.62 -3.85 20.63
CA GLU A 120 25.75 -4.21 21.50
C GLU A 120 26.59 -5.31 20.86
N GLU A 121 27.92 -5.20 20.97
CA GLU A 121 28.82 -6.27 20.51
C GLU A 121 28.65 -7.47 21.45
N VAL A 122 28.09 -8.54 20.91
CA VAL A 122 27.84 -9.80 21.62
C VAL A 122 28.62 -10.93 20.95
N ASP A 123 28.87 -12.01 21.69
CA ASP A 123 29.67 -13.17 21.25
C ASP A 123 30.90 -12.77 20.42
N HIS A 124 31.91 -12.26 21.11
CA HIS A 124 33.03 -11.46 20.57
C HIS A 124 32.61 -10.06 20.11
N ASP A 125 32.62 -9.81 18.80
CA ASP A 125 32.45 -8.51 18.14
C ASP A 125 31.24 -8.50 17.18
N SER A 126 30.30 -9.42 17.38
CA SER A 126 29.17 -9.67 16.49
C SER A 126 28.06 -8.64 16.68
N LEU A 127 27.47 -8.16 15.58
CA LEU A 127 26.47 -7.09 15.58
C LEU A 127 25.34 -7.28 14.56
N GLY A 128 24.21 -6.64 14.86
CA GLY A 128 23.09 -6.44 13.97
C GLY A 128 22.30 -7.70 13.62
N LEU A 129 21.37 -7.56 12.67
CA LEU A 129 20.40 -8.61 12.31
C LEU A 129 21.01 -9.97 11.93
N PHE A 130 22.21 -9.96 11.37
CA PHE A 130 22.93 -11.14 10.90
C PHE A 130 24.08 -11.55 11.84
N GLN A 131 24.23 -10.91 13.00
CA GLN A 131 25.34 -11.14 13.95
C GLN A 131 26.71 -11.20 13.25
N GLN A 132 26.93 -10.24 12.34
CA GLN A 132 28.15 -10.19 11.55
C GLN A 132 29.29 -9.64 12.41
N ARG A 133 30.47 -10.24 12.29
CA ARG A 133 31.73 -9.80 12.92
C ARG A 133 32.42 -8.71 12.09
N GLU A 134 33.40 -8.02 12.67
CA GLU A 134 34.16 -6.92 12.05
C GLU A 134 34.67 -7.20 10.62
N PRO A 135 35.17 -8.39 10.27
CA PRO A 135 35.62 -8.69 8.90
C PRO A 135 34.53 -8.65 7.82
N TRP A 136 33.24 -8.57 8.20
CA TRP A 136 32.16 -8.32 7.24
C TRP A 136 32.08 -6.85 6.83
N GLY A 137 32.36 -5.90 7.74
CA GLY A 137 32.18 -4.46 7.52
C GLY A 137 32.24 -3.64 8.81
N SER A 138 32.19 -2.30 8.69
CA SER A 138 32.24 -1.42 9.85
C SER A 138 31.01 -1.56 10.76
N ARG A 139 31.10 -1.06 12.00
CA ARG A 139 30.00 -1.07 12.97
C ARG A 139 28.74 -0.38 12.44
N ALA A 140 28.88 0.75 11.73
CA ALA A 140 27.73 1.47 11.16
C ALA A 140 27.07 0.70 9.99
N GLU A 141 27.88 0.01 9.19
CA GLU A 141 27.43 -0.84 8.09
C GLU A 141 26.70 -2.10 8.57
N ARG A 142 27.27 -2.80 9.56
CA ARG A 142 26.65 -4.02 10.15
C ARG A 142 25.35 -3.75 10.90
N LEU A 143 25.15 -2.52 11.41
CA LEU A 143 23.91 -2.07 12.05
C LEU A 143 22.86 -1.51 11.07
N ASN A 144 23.20 -1.31 9.80
CA ASN A 144 22.25 -0.90 8.77
C ASN A 144 21.64 -2.15 8.11
N PRO A 145 20.33 -2.44 8.26
CA PRO A 145 19.74 -3.66 7.72
C PRO A 145 19.86 -3.82 6.21
N ALA A 146 19.75 -2.72 5.46
CA ALA A 146 19.85 -2.77 4.00
C ALA A 146 21.29 -3.08 3.56
N TRP A 147 22.28 -2.53 4.26
CA TRP A 147 23.69 -2.85 4.00
C TRP A 147 24.02 -4.30 4.41
N ALA A 148 23.68 -4.71 5.64
CA ALA A 148 23.99 -6.03 6.18
C ALA A 148 23.32 -7.17 5.39
N THR A 149 22.06 -6.96 4.96
CA THR A 149 21.35 -7.88 4.05
C THR A 149 22.06 -7.96 2.70
N ASN A 150 22.52 -6.83 2.14
CA ASN A 150 23.27 -6.85 0.89
C ASN A 150 24.63 -7.55 1.00
N ALA A 151 25.34 -7.41 2.12
CA ALA A 151 26.57 -8.14 2.39
C ALA A 151 26.33 -9.66 2.48
N PHE A 152 25.28 -10.09 3.19
CA PHE A 152 24.84 -11.48 3.25
C PHE A 152 24.53 -12.03 1.84
N LEU A 153 23.71 -11.30 1.06
CA LEU A 153 23.32 -11.69 -0.30
C LEU A 153 24.51 -11.72 -1.28
N ASN A 154 25.50 -10.82 -1.12
CA ASN A 154 26.73 -10.85 -1.92
C ASN A 154 27.48 -12.18 -1.71
N LYS A 155 27.68 -12.59 -0.46
CA LYS A 155 28.36 -13.84 -0.13
C LYS A 155 27.55 -15.07 -0.56
N MET A 156 26.22 -15.03 -0.40
CA MET A 156 25.32 -16.09 -0.90
C MET A 156 25.48 -16.30 -2.41
N LEU A 157 25.41 -15.24 -3.21
CA LEU A 157 25.52 -15.32 -4.67
C LEU A 157 26.92 -15.74 -5.15
N ALA A 158 27.97 -15.39 -4.41
CA ALA A 158 29.34 -15.81 -4.69
C ALA A 158 29.56 -17.31 -4.41
N LEU A 159 28.96 -17.85 -3.34
CA LEU A 159 29.04 -19.27 -2.98
C LEU A 159 28.14 -20.15 -3.86
N TYR A 160 27.02 -19.61 -4.34
CA TYR A 160 26.02 -20.32 -5.14
C TYR A 160 25.85 -19.70 -6.54
N PRO A 161 26.86 -19.82 -7.42
CA PRO A 161 26.79 -19.32 -8.79
C PRO A 161 25.69 -20.04 -9.60
N ASN A 162 25.31 -19.44 -10.74
CA ASN A 162 24.27 -19.96 -11.64
C ASN A 162 22.91 -20.23 -10.94
N SER A 163 22.58 -19.42 -9.93
CA SER A 163 21.36 -19.52 -9.12
C SER A 163 21.14 -20.87 -8.42
N SER A 164 22.22 -21.61 -8.13
CA SER A 164 22.16 -22.92 -7.47
C SER A 164 21.53 -22.90 -6.06
N TRP A 165 21.48 -21.74 -5.40
CA TRP A 165 20.75 -21.51 -4.14
C TRP A 165 19.22 -21.66 -4.28
N MET A 166 18.67 -21.60 -5.51
CA MET A 166 17.24 -21.78 -5.76
C MET A 166 16.75 -23.19 -5.45
N THR A 167 17.61 -24.20 -5.57
CA THR A 167 17.27 -25.61 -5.33
C THR A 167 17.98 -26.21 -4.12
N ALA A 168 19.06 -25.59 -3.63
CA ALA A 168 19.76 -26.01 -2.42
C ALA A 168 18.86 -25.89 -1.16
N PRO A 169 19.02 -26.76 -0.14
CA PRO A 169 18.30 -26.63 1.14
C PRO A 169 18.61 -25.29 1.81
N ILE A 170 17.57 -24.57 2.24
CA ILE A 170 17.69 -23.20 2.77
C ILE A 170 18.69 -23.14 3.93
N GLY A 171 18.64 -24.08 4.86
CA GLY A 171 19.55 -24.10 6.01
C GLY A 171 21.00 -24.39 5.65
N THR A 172 21.26 -25.10 4.55
CA THR A 172 22.61 -25.29 4.00
C THR A 172 23.13 -23.97 3.45
N VAL A 173 22.32 -23.25 2.66
CA VAL A 173 22.69 -21.91 2.15
C VAL A 173 22.99 -20.94 3.29
N CYS A 174 22.14 -20.89 4.34
CA CYS A 174 22.39 -20.07 5.53
C CYS A 174 23.72 -20.43 6.20
N GLN A 175 24.00 -21.72 6.42
CA GLN A 175 25.22 -22.18 7.08
C GLN A 175 26.48 -21.90 6.25
N ASP A 176 26.46 -22.08 4.94
CA ASP A 176 27.64 -21.82 4.10
C ASP A 176 27.98 -20.32 4.06
N VAL A 177 26.96 -19.46 4.12
CA VAL A 177 27.14 -18.00 4.17
C VAL A 177 27.65 -17.55 5.55
N GLN A 178 27.10 -18.06 6.65
CA GLN A 178 27.46 -17.58 7.99
C GLN A 178 28.64 -18.32 8.63
N VAL A 179 28.83 -19.59 8.31
CA VAL A 179 29.84 -20.48 8.90
C VAL A 179 29.71 -20.57 10.44
N SER A 180 28.46 -20.70 10.91
CA SER A 180 28.15 -20.81 12.35
C SER A 180 28.59 -22.15 12.94
N ALA A 181 28.92 -22.15 14.23
CA ALA A 181 29.18 -23.37 15.01
C ALA A 181 27.92 -24.26 15.17
N TYR A 182 26.73 -23.73 14.86
CA TYR A 182 25.45 -24.40 15.09
C TYR A 182 24.58 -24.53 13.82
N GLY A 183 25.18 -24.83 12.67
CA GLY A 183 24.49 -24.84 11.36
C GLY A 183 23.20 -25.67 11.25
N GLY A 184 23.01 -26.68 12.10
CA GLY A 184 21.74 -27.42 12.19
C GLY A 184 20.53 -26.57 12.63
N ARG A 185 20.73 -25.33 13.11
CA ARG A 185 19.66 -24.46 13.62
C ARG A 185 18.86 -23.74 12.53
N TYR A 186 19.39 -23.55 11.31
CA TYR A 186 18.72 -22.79 10.25
C TYR A 186 17.55 -23.53 9.62
N GLN A 187 17.75 -24.77 9.15
CA GLN A 187 16.72 -25.50 8.39
C GLN A 187 15.37 -25.64 9.13
N PRO A 188 15.31 -25.84 10.46
CA PRO A 188 14.05 -25.83 11.21
C PRO A 188 13.27 -24.50 11.19
N GLN A 189 13.91 -23.36 10.91
CA GLN A 189 13.25 -22.05 10.86
C GLN A 189 12.74 -21.67 9.47
N ALA A 190 13.10 -22.42 8.43
CA ALA A 190 12.82 -22.04 7.04
C ALA A 190 11.32 -21.97 6.69
N ALA A 191 10.47 -22.79 7.34
CA ALA A 191 9.02 -22.75 7.14
C ALA A 191 8.39 -21.49 7.79
N ASP A 192 8.81 -21.15 9.00
CA ASP A 192 8.40 -19.91 9.68
C ASP A 192 8.91 -18.67 8.91
N ALA A 193 10.13 -18.72 8.38
CA ALA A 193 10.67 -17.67 7.52
C ALA A 193 9.85 -17.48 6.24
N GLN A 194 9.35 -18.56 5.63
CA GLN A 194 8.45 -18.50 4.47
C GLN A 194 7.13 -17.81 4.84
N ILE A 195 6.52 -18.15 5.98
CA ILE A 195 5.30 -17.51 6.50
C ILE A 195 5.53 -16.01 6.72
N ILE A 196 6.64 -15.62 7.37
CA ILE A 196 7.01 -14.20 7.54
C ILE A 196 7.15 -13.51 6.19
N VAL A 197 7.90 -14.09 5.25
CA VAL A 197 8.11 -13.49 3.93
C VAL A 197 6.80 -13.33 3.16
N ASP A 198 5.95 -14.35 3.11
CA ASP A 198 4.68 -14.27 2.37
C ASP A 198 3.65 -13.37 3.05
N LYS A 199 3.65 -13.27 4.39
CA LYS A 199 2.85 -12.27 5.11
C LYS A 199 3.34 -10.84 4.86
N LEU A 200 4.65 -10.63 4.73
CA LEU A 200 5.23 -9.28 4.55
C LEU A 200 5.26 -8.82 3.09
N ARG A 201 5.42 -9.71 2.11
CA ARG A 201 5.49 -9.36 0.67
C ARG A 201 4.36 -8.41 0.18
N PRO A 202 3.08 -8.59 0.57
CA PRO A 202 2.00 -7.64 0.31
C PRO A 202 2.10 -6.27 0.99
N TYR A 203 3.16 -6.00 1.76
CA TYR A 203 3.35 -4.73 2.49
C TYR A 203 4.77 -4.18 2.35
N VAL A 204 5.65 -4.86 1.61
CA VAL A 204 7.07 -4.47 1.46
C VAL A 204 7.39 -4.35 -0.02
N GLY A 205 7.39 -3.11 -0.51
CA GLY A 205 7.38 -2.83 -1.95
C GLY A 205 5.98 -2.54 -2.51
N GLU A 206 5.04 -2.11 -1.66
CA GLU A 206 3.66 -1.82 -2.03
C GLU A 206 3.41 -0.32 -2.00
N GLY A 207 3.58 0.26 -3.18
CA GLY A 207 3.40 1.67 -3.43
C GLY A 207 1.95 2.09 -3.60
N ARG A 208 1.70 2.84 -4.67
CA ARG A 208 0.37 3.09 -5.22
C ARG A 208 0.28 2.49 -6.61
N THR A 209 -0.78 1.73 -6.89
CA THR A 209 -1.07 1.23 -8.26
C THR A 209 -1.93 2.25 -8.99
N GLN A 210 -1.48 2.67 -10.18
CA GLN A 210 -2.19 3.62 -11.04
C GLN A 210 -2.21 3.09 -12.47
N PHE A 211 -3.17 3.58 -13.26
CA PHE A 211 -3.30 3.27 -14.68
C PHE A 211 -3.22 4.57 -15.46
N ALA A 212 -2.35 4.62 -16.46
CA ALA A 212 -2.05 5.81 -17.25
C ALA A 212 -1.39 5.38 -18.56
N ASP A 213 -1.72 6.00 -19.69
CA ASP A 213 -0.97 5.79 -20.93
C ASP A 213 0.41 6.47 -20.78
N MET A 214 1.48 5.67 -20.80
CA MET A 214 2.85 6.14 -20.58
C MET A 214 3.69 6.17 -21.86
N ASN A 215 3.12 5.78 -23.01
CA ASN A 215 3.83 5.63 -24.30
C ASN A 215 3.09 6.19 -25.54
N ALA A 216 1.87 6.70 -25.38
CA ALA A 216 0.93 7.18 -26.39
C ALA A 216 0.42 6.12 -27.38
N ASP A 217 0.27 4.87 -26.96
CA ASP A 217 -0.36 3.80 -27.75
C ASP A 217 -1.90 3.76 -27.63
N GLY A 218 -2.47 4.58 -26.73
CA GLY A 218 -3.90 4.69 -26.48
C GLY A 218 -4.44 3.69 -25.45
N VAL A 219 -3.58 2.86 -24.86
CA VAL A 219 -3.94 1.90 -23.81
C VAL A 219 -3.26 2.29 -22.50
N ALA A 220 -3.98 2.19 -21.39
CA ALA A 220 -3.39 2.46 -20.08
C ALA A 220 -2.42 1.37 -19.62
N ASP A 221 -1.22 1.80 -19.25
CA ASP A 221 -0.18 1.00 -18.61
C ASP A 221 -0.39 0.91 -17.09
N LEU A 222 0.14 -0.14 -16.45
CA LEU A 222 0.15 -0.26 -14.99
C LEU A 222 1.40 0.43 -14.44
N VAL A 223 1.20 1.44 -13.59
CA VAL A 223 2.27 2.20 -12.95
C VAL A 223 2.28 1.94 -11.44
N GLN A 224 3.42 1.48 -10.92
CA GLN A 224 3.65 1.26 -9.50
C GLN A 224 4.61 2.32 -8.94
N VAL A 225 4.11 3.22 -8.10
CA VAL A 225 4.92 4.23 -7.38
C VAL A 225 5.31 3.66 -6.03
N ARG A 226 6.45 2.97 -5.92
CA ARG A 226 6.86 2.24 -4.71
C ARG A 226 7.23 3.19 -3.57
N GLU A 227 7.01 2.76 -2.33
CA GLU A 227 7.49 3.43 -1.10
C GLU A 227 9.02 3.67 -1.09
N THR A 228 9.77 2.95 -1.93
CA THR A 228 11.21 3.19 -2.16
C THR A 228 11.52 4.48 -2.92
N GLY A 229 10.48 5.17 -3.38
CA GLY A 229 10.57 6.31 -4.28
C GLY A 229 10.75 5.93 -5.76
N GLN A 230 10.83 4.64 -6.09
CA GLN A 230 10.91 4.16 -7.47
C GLN A 230 9.54 4.20 -8.15
N VAL A 231 9.49 4.73 -9.37
CA VAL A 231 8.31 4.63 -10.25
C VAL A 231 8.62 3.60 -11.34
N VAL A 232 7.82 2.53 -11.38
CA VAL A 232 7.99 1.42 -12.32
C VAL A 232 6.74 1.28 -13.18
N VAL A 233 6.90 1.29 -14.49
CA VAL A 233 5.84 1.08 -15.49
C VAL A 233 5.90 -0.36 -15.99
N TYR A 234 4.74 -0.97 -16.17
CA TYR A 234 4.53 -2.27 -16.77
C TYR A 234 3.64 -2.07 -18.00
N TRP A 235 4.22 -2.26 -19.19
CA TRP A 235 3.53 -1.98 -20.45
C TRP A 235 2.32 -2.89 -20.67
N ASN A 236 1.21 -2.33 -21.15
CA ASN A 236 0.02 -3.11 -21.52
C ASN A 236 0.22 -3.76 -22.90
N VAL A 237 0.78 -4.97 -22.91
CA VAL A 237 1.00 -5.71 -24.16
C VAL A 237 -0.13 -6.72 -24.35
N GLY A 238 -1.10 -6.37 -25.18
CA GLY A 238 -2.22 -7.24 -25.55
C GLY A 238 -3.20 -7.54 -24.40
N GLY A 239 -3.44 -6.55 -23.52
CA GLY A 239 -4.34 -6.70 -22.37
C GLY A 239 -3.70 -7.39 -21.16
N THR A 240 -2.37 -7.46 -21.07
CA THR A 240 -1.68 -8.03 -19.91
C THR A 240 -0.43 -7.24 -19.54
N PHE A 241 -0.09 -7.22 -18.24
CA PHE A 241 1.08 -6.51 -17.70
C PHE A 241 2.28 -7.42 -17.39
N ASN A 242 2.31 -8.61 -18.02
CA ASN A 242 3.34 -9.64 -17.75
C ASN A 242 4.64 -9.43 -18.55
N GLY A 243 4.79 -8.27 -19.21
CA GLY A 243 5.95 -7.92 -20.03
C GLY A 243 7.12 -7.31 -19.25
N SER A 244 8.10 -6.78 -19.99
CA SER A 244 9.23 -6.04 -19.43
C SER A 244 8.77 -4.81 -18.66
N ASN A 245 9.15 -4.70 -17.39
CA ASN A 245 8.95 -3.48 -16.62
C ASN A 245 10.09 -2.47 -16.86
N ARG A 246 9.80 -1.18 -16.63
CA ARG A 246 10.76 -0.08 -16.79
C ARG A 246 10.75 0.80 -15.55
N LEU A 247 11.91 0.99 -14.93
CA LEU A 247 12.12 2.05 -13.94
C LEU A 247 12.18 3.39 -14.69
N VAL A 248 11.25 4.30 -14.42
CA VAL A 248 11.09 5.58 -15.14
C VAL A 248 11.40 6.81 -14.29
N ALA A 249 11.36 6.68 -12.97
CA ALA A 249 11.68 7.73 -12.00
C ALA A 249 12.18 7.16 -10.66
N THR A 250 12.87 7.99 -9.88
CA THR A 250 13.27 7.71 -8.48
C THR A 250 13.09 8.96 -7.61
N GLY A 251 13.05 8.78 -6.28
CA GLY A 251 12.96 9.87 -5.29
C GLY A 251 11.54 10.22 -4.79
N PHE A 252 10.50 9.54 -5.26
CA PHE A 252 9.09 9.85 -4.94
C PHE A 252 8.56 9.05 -3.74
N THR A 253 9.15 9.26 -2.55
CA THR A 253 8.94 8.43 -1.34
C THR A 253 7.61 8.67 -0.58
N ASP A 254 6.60 9.25 -1.23
CA ASP A 254 5.22 9.33 -0.70
C ASP A 254 4.26 8.96 -1.86
N PRO A 255 3.98 7.66 -2.07
CA PRO A 255 3.14 7.19 -3.17
C PRO A 255 1.74 7.79 -3.19
N ALA A 256 1.20 8.16 -2.02
CA ALA A 256 -0.10 8.80 -1.93
C ALA A 256 -0.13 10.20 -2.59
N ARG A 257 1.04 10.83 -2.81
CA ARG A 257 1.20 12.16 -3.41
C ARG A 257 1.48 12.18 -4.91
N VAL A 258 1.85 11.05 -5.52
CA VAL A 258 2.14 10.98 -6.97
C VAL A 258 0.88 10.70 -7.79
N ARG A 259 0.68 11.44 -8.88
CA ARG A 259 -0.36 11.20 -9.90
C ARG A 259 0.28 11.12 -11.29
N PHE A 260 -0.48 10.57 -12.24
CA PHE A 260 -0.16 10.60 -13.66
C PHE A 260 -1.32 11.18 -14.44
N ALA A 261 -1.03 12.06 -15.40
CA ALA A 261 -1.98 12.63 -16.35
C ALA A 261 -1.21 13.37 -17.45
N ASP A 262 -1.71 13.40 -18.69
CA ASP A 262 -1.16 14.27 -19.73
C ASP A 262 -1.45 15.74 -19.37
N MET A 263 -0.40 16.51 -19.08
CA MET A 263 -0.51 17.90 -18.64
C MET A 263 -0.23 18.90 -19.77
N ASN A 264 0.17 18.44 -20.95
CA ASN A 264 0.67 19.29 -22.05
C ASN A 264 -0.02 19.03 -23.41
N GLY A 265 -0.78 17.94 -23.54
CA GLY A 265 -1.55 17.55 -24.72
C GLY A 265 -0.78 16.74 -25.77
N ASP A 266 0.39 16.18 -25.45
CA ASP A 266 1.22 15.37 -26.37
C ASP A 266 0.81 13.89 -26.45
N GLY A 267 -0.10 13.45 -25.59
CA GLY A 267 -0.63 12.08 -25.54
C GLY A 267 0.11 11.13 -24.61
N VAL A 268 1.19 11.55 -23.92
CA VAL A 268 1.79 10.74 -22.84
C VAL A 268 1.47 11.31 -21.46
N SER A 269 1.28 10.44 -20.47
CA SER A 269 1.03 10.88 -19.10
C SER A 269 2.32 11.41 -18.44
N ASP A 270 2.24 12.62 -17.91
CA ASP A 270 3.26 13.26 -17.07
C ASP A 270 3.14 12.81 -15.60
N LEU A 271 4.21 13.00 -14.81
CA LEU A 271 4.21 12.69 -13.37
C LEU A 271 3.98 13.97 -12.55
N LEU A 272 3.00 13.95 -11.65
CA LEU A 272 2.71 15.07 -10.75
C LEU A 272 2.98 14.70 -9.28
N ASP A 273 3.83 15.49 -8.62
CA ASP A 273 4.16 15.41 -7.19
C ASP A 273 3.38 16.49 -6.40
N ILE A 274 2.40 16.05 -5.60
CA ILE A 274 1.60 16.91 -4.72
C ILE A 274 2.31 17.03 -3.37
N ARG A 275 3.21 17.99 -3.23
CA ARG A 275 4.11 18.14 -2.07
C ARG A 275 3.38 18.45 -0.77
N ARG A 276 4.06 18.19 0.35
CA ARG A 276 3.55 18.52 1.70
C ARG A 276 3.36 20.03 1.95
N SER A 277 4.02 20.89 1.15
CA SER A 277 3.78 22.34 1.11
C SER A 277 2.45 22.74 0.44
N GLY A 278 1.73 21.79 -0.17
CA GLY A 278 0.58 22.06 -1.03
C GLY A 278 0.94 22.50 -2.44
N ASP A 279 2.24 22.52 -2.79
CA ASP A 279 2.72 22.74 -4.15
C ASP A 279 2.50 21.49 -5.02
N ILE A 280 2.13 21.69 -6.27
CA ILE A 280 2.03 20.63 -7.27
C ILE A 280 3.12 20.87 -8.31
N VAL A 281 4.03 19.91 -8.44
CA VAL A 281 5.15 19.97 -9.39
C VAL A 281 4.99 18.87 -10.43
N VAL A 282 4.97 19.25 -11.71
CA VAL A 282 4.97 18.33 -12.84
C VAL A 282 6.39 18.01 -13.27
N TYR A 283 6.61 16.75 -13.65
CA TYR A 283 7.82 16.22 -14.25
C TYR A 283 7.41 15.67 -15.61
N TRP A 284 7.90 16.29 -16.69
CA TRP A 284 7.47 15.96 -18.05
C TRP A 284 7.95 14.58 -18.49
N ASN A 285 7.09 13.81 -19.15
CA ASN A 285 7.43 12.50 -19.71
C ASN A 285 8.15 12.67 -21.07
N VAL A 286 9.48 12.53 -21.09
CA VAL A 286 10.26 12.67 -22.32
C VAL A 286 10.85 11.32 -22.72
N GLY A 287 10.16 10.59 -23.59
CA GLY A 287 10.59 9.26 -24.07
C GLY A 287 10.41 8.13 -23.05
N GLY A 288 9.41 8.23 -22.18
CA GLY A 288 9.10 7.25 -21.14
C GLY A 288 10.01 7.34 -19.91
N VAL A 289 10.54 8.52 -19.60
CA VAL A 289 11.32 8.85 -18.38
C VAL A 289 11.07 10.28 -17.91
N PHE A 290 11.22 10.50 -16.61
CA PHE A 290 10.94 11.76 -15.93
C PHE A 290 12.23 12.50 -15.50
N ASN A 291 13.19 12.62 -16.41
CA ASN A 291 14.53 13.18 -16.13
C ASN A 291 14.74 14.61 -16.67
N GLY A 292 13.69 15.23 -17.23
CA GLY A 292 13.72 16.59 -17.76
C GLY A 292 13.55 17.69 -16.71
N SER A 293 13.37 18.93 -17.18
CA SER A 293 12.95 20.06 -16.34
C SER A 293 11.61 19.77 -15.66
N ASN A 294 11.45 20.19 -14.41
CA ASN A 294 10.17 20.16 -13.71
C ASN A 294 9.61 21.58 -13.56
N ALA A 295 8.30 21.69 -13.36
CA ALA A 295 7.60 22.97 -13.23
C ALA A 295 6.63 22.98 -12.05
N LEU A 296 6.63 24.07 -11.28
CA LEU A 296 5.59 24.36 -10.30
C LEU A 296 4.34 24.85 -11.04
N VAL A 297 3.26 24.06 -11.01
CA VAL A 297 2.04 24.35 -11.79
C VAL A 297 0.90 24.88 -10.93
N ALA A 298 0.86 24.51 -9.64
CA ALA A 298 -0.17 24.93 -8.68
C ALA A 298 0.39 24.99 -7.25
N SER A 299 -0.29 25.71 -6.36
CA SER A 299 0.00 25.75 -4.92
C SER A 299 -1.27 25.85 -4.06
N GLY A 300 -1.18 25.51 -2.78
CA GLY A 300 -2.31 25.50 -1.83
C GLY A 300 -3.11 24.19 -1.75
N PHE A 301 -2.62 23.09 -2.34
CA PHE A 301 -3.29 21.80 -2.44
C PHE A 301 -2.69 20.75 -1.47
N PHE A 302 -2.91 20.94 -0.17
CA PHE A 302 -2.24 20.18 0.89
C PHE A 302 -2.66 18.71 1.02
N ASP A 303 -3.94 18.41 0.75
CA ASP A 303 -4.53 17.06 0.80
C ASP A 303 -4.48 16.40 -0.59
N PRO A 304 -3.59 15.39 -0.81
CA PRO A 304 -3.45 14.77 -2.11
C PRO A 304 -4.62 13.85 -2.49
N VAL A 305 -5.42 13.31 -1.54
CA VAL A 305 -6.54 12.43 -1.94
C VAL A 305 -7.67 13.22 -2.60
N ARG A 306 -7.80 14.50 -2.23
CA ARG A 306 -8.77 15.47 -2.77
C ARG A 306 -8.37 16.10 -4.11
N VAL A 307 -7.14 15.89 -4.57
CA VAL A 307 -6.64 16.38 -5.88
C VAL A 307 -6.70 15.23 -6.90
N LYS A 308 -7.38 15.49 -8.00
CA LYS A 308 -7.46 14.63 -9.20
C LYS A 308 -7.03 15.42 -10.43
N PHE A 309 -6.72 14.71 -11.50
CA PHE A 309 -6.43 15.28 -12.82
C PHE A 309 -7.24 14.52 -13.86
N ALA A 310 -7.89 15.23 -14.78
CA ALA A 310 -8.63 14.68 -15.91
C ALA A 310 -8.95 15.82 -16.91
N ASP A 311 -9.05 15.54 -18.20
CA ASP A 311 -9.56 16.52 -19.17
C ASP A 311 -11.07 16.74 -18.91
N MET A 312 -11.46 17.95 -18.52
CA MET A 312 -12.85 18.29 -18.21
C MET A 312 -13.51 19.15 -19.29
N ASN A 313 -12.77 19.48 -20.38
CA ASN A 313 -13.16 20.48 -21.38
C ASN A 313 -12.97 20.07 -22.86
N ALA A 314 -12.33 18.92 -23.13
CA ALA A 314 -11.97 18.31 -24.42
C ALA A 314 -10.83 19.00 -25.20
N ASP A 315 -9.90 19.69 -24.52
CA ASP A 315 -8.66 20.23 -25.11
C ASP A 315 -7.47 19.26 -25.10
N ARG A 316 -7.64 18.06 -24.50
CA ARG A 316 -6.66 16.98 -24.28
C ARG A 316 -5.62 17.22 -23.21
N MET A 317 -5.64 18.36 -22.53
CA MET A 317 -4.80 18.59 -21.36
C MET A 317 -5.61 18.28 -20.10
N ALA A 318 -5.00 17.61 -19.13
CA ALA A 318 -5.68 17.34 -17.88
C ALA A 318 -5.85 18.62 -17.03
N ASP A 319 -7.08 18.90 -16.62
CA ASP A 319 -7.44 19.92 -15.65
C ASP A 319 -7.23 19.42 -14.22
N LEU A 320 -7.01 20.35 -13.27
CA LEU A 320 -6.95 20.00 -11.85
C LEU A 320 -8.37 20.04 -11.26
N VAL A 321 -8.80 18.92 -10.68
CA VAL A 321 -10.10 18.80 -10.00
C VAL A 321 -9.91 18.62 -8.50
N GLN A 322 -10.51 19.52 -7.71
CA GLN A 322 -10.48 19.51 -6.25
C GLN A 322 -11.84 19.08 -5.67
N VAL A 323 -11.84 17.99 -4.88
CA VAL A 323 -13.01 17.53 -4.10
C VAL A 323 -12.90 18.07 -2.67
N ARG A 324 -13.55 19.20 -2.39
CA ARG A 324 -13.45 19.91 -1.10
C ARG A 324 -14.17 19.18 0.04
N GLU A 325 -13.78 19.46 1.29
CA GLU A 325 -14.43 18.92 2.49
C GLU A 325 -15.93 19.28 2.58
N THR A 326 -16.31 20.41 1.98
CA THR A 326 -17.70 20.86 1.83
C THR A 326 -18.55 20.00 0.87
N GLY A 327 -17.96 18.98 0.25
CA GLY A 327 -18.59 18.18 -0.81
C GLY A 327 -18.68 18.90 -2.16
N GLN A 328 -18.04 20.07 -2.30
CA GLN A 328 -17.95 20.81 -3.57
C GLN A 328 -16.85 20.22 -4.46
N VAL A 329 -17.16 20.05 -5.74
CA VAL A 329 -16.18 19.70 -6.78
C VAL A 329 -15.85 20.96 -7.57
N VAL A 330 -14.58 21.36 -7.57
CA VAL A 330 -14.09 22.58 -8.23
C VAL A 330 -13.00 22.23 -9.24
N VAL A 331 -13.18 22.66 -10.49
CA VAL A 331 -12.20 22.49 -11.58
C VAL A 331 -11.38 23.76 -11.74
N TYR A 332 -10.08 23.59 -11.94
CA TYR A 332 -9.10 24.62 -12.23
C TYR A 332 -8.54 24.32 -13.62
N TRP A 333 -8.89 25.15 -14.60
CA TRP A 333 -8.57 24.88 -16.00
C TRP A 333 -7.07 24.94 -16.28
N ASN A 334 -6.56 23.94 -16.99
CA ASN A 334 -5.19 23.92 -17.47
C ASN A 334 -5.07 24.81 -18.73
N VAL A 335 -4.25 25.85 -18.64
CA VAL A 335 -3.94 26.74 -19.75
C VAL A 335 -2.43 26.68 -20.00
N GLY A 336 -2.02 25.78 -20.89
CA GLY A 336 -0.63 25.59 -21.31
C GLY A 336 0.30 25.13 -20.18
N GLY A 337 -0.14 24.16 -19.38
CA GLY A 337 0.59 23.65 -18.22
C GLY A 337 0.46 24.50 -16.96
N THR A 338 -0.51 25.43 -16.88
CA THR A 338 -0.69 26.32 -15.72
C THR A 338 -2.17 26.48 -15.34
N PHE A 339 -2.47 26.55 -14.04
CA PHE A 339 -3.84 26.71 -13.53
C PHE A 339 -4.18 28.18 -13.22
N THR A 340 -3.99 29.07 -14.20
CA THR A 340 -4.05 30.54 -14.02
C THR A 340 -5.41 31.18 -14.30
N GLY A 341 -6.38 30.41 -14.81
CA GLY A 341 -7.73 30.87 -15.13
C GLY A 341 -8.70 30.91 -13.94
N SER A 342 -9.94 31.36 -14.20
CA SER A 342 -11.04 31.26 -13.25
C SER A 342 -11.42 29.80 -13.01
N ASN A 343 -11.56 29.37 -11.75
CA ASN A 343 -12.07 28.04 -11.43
C ASN A 343 -13.61 27.94 -11.53
N ALA A 344 -14.12 26.73 -11.70
CA ALA A 344 -15.54 26.43 -11.87
C ALA A 344 -16.04 25.46 -10.79
N LEU A 345 -17.15 25.79 -10.12
CA LEU A 345 -17.89 24.86 -9.26
C LEU A 345 -18.80 24.00 -10.14
N VAL A 346 -18.47 22.72 -10.30
CA VAL A 346 -19.13 21.82 -11.28
C VAL A 346 -20.12 20.84 -10.65
N ALA A 347 -19.96 20.52 -9.35
CA ALA A 347 -20.85 19.65 -8.58
C ALA A 347 -20.84 19.96 -7.08
N THR A 348 -21.85 19.45 -6.36
CA THR A 348 -21.93 19.48 -4.89
C THR A 348 -22.46 18.14 -4.33
N GLY A 349 -22.18 17.85 -3.06
CA GLY A 349 -22.60 16.61 -2.38
C GLY A 349 -21.58 15.46 -2.40
N PHE A 350 -20.38 15.69 -2.92
CA PHE A 350 -19.33 14.66 -3.08
C PHE A 350 -18.30 14.75 -1.94
N PHE A 351 -18.67 14.27 -0.76
CA PHE A 351 -17.86 14.43 0.46
C PHE A 351 -16.64 13.51 0.51
N ASP A 352 -16.73 12.30 -0.05
CA ASP A 352 -15.66 11.31 -0.06
C ASP A 352 -14.78 11.39 -1.34
N PRO A 353 -13.52 11.84 -1.23
CA PRO A 353 -12.59 11.83 -2.35
C PRO A 353 -12.04 10.42 -2.67
N ALA A 354 -12.18 9.43 -1.78
CA ALA A 354 -11.79 8.05 -2.05
C ALA A 354 -12.78 7.34 -2.98
N ALA A 355 -14.09 7.58 -2.83
CA ALA A 355 -15.15 7.15 -3.75
C ALA A 355 -15.16 7.88 -5.11
N THR A 356 -14.70 9.14 -5.17
CA THR A 356 -14.90 10.01 -6.35
C THR A 356 -13.75 9.90 -7.37
N ARG A 357 -14.08 9.78 -8.66
CA ARG A 357 -13.16 9.71 -9.82
C ARG A 357 -13.67 10.62 -10.95
N PHE A 358 -12.77 10.96 -11.87
CA PHE A 358 -13.08 11.69 -13.10
C PHE A 358 -12.43 10.93 -14.27
N VAL A 359 -13.22 10.50 -15.25
CA VAL A 359 -12.76 9.73 -16.42
C VAL A 359 -13.83 9.75 -17.51
N ASP A 360 -13.47 9.74 -18.79
CA ASP A 360 -14.47 9.63 -19.87
C ASP A 360 -15.08 8.21 -19.91
N MET A 361 -16.39 8.13 -19.67
CA MET A 361 -17.15 6.88 -19.61
C MET A 361 -18.04 6.68 -20.85
N ASN A 362 -18.01 7.58 -21.83
CA ASN A 362 -18.89 7.55 -23.01
C ASN A 362 -18.25 7.99 -24.35
N SER A 363 -16.94 8.26 -24.37
CA SER A 363 -16.14 8.65 -25.53
C SER A 363 -16.51 10.01 -26.14
N ASN A 364 -16.98 10.96 -25.31
CA ASN A 364 -17.27 12.33 -25.77
C ASN A 364 -16.07 13.29 -25.67
N GLY A 365 -14.95 12.85 -25.08
CA GLY A 365 -13.74 13.64 -24.89
C GLY A 365 -13.71 14.48 -23.62
N VAL A 366 -14.73 14.43 -22.76
CA VAL A 366 -14.72 15.06 -21.42
C VAL A 366 -14.91 14.03 -20.33
N ALA A 367 -14.18 14.20 -19.23
CA ALA A 367 -14.29 13.31 -18.09
C ALA A 367 -15.65 13.44 -17.37
N ASP A 368 -16.27 12.27 -17.14
CA ASP A 368 -17.46 12.08 -16.32
C ASP A 368 -17.08 11.87 -14.84
N LEU A 369 -17.99 12.19 -13.92
CA LEU A 369 -17.77 11.96 -12.49
C LEU A 369 -18.29 10.57 -12.12
N VAL A 370 -17.40 9.70 -11.65
CA VAL A 370 -17.76 8.34 -11.19
C VAL A 370 -17.64 8.25 -9.68
N GLN A 371 -18.65 7.68 -9.03
CA GLN A 371 -18.67 7.41 -7.59
C GLN A 371 -18.76 5.89 -7.33
N VAL A 372 -17.74 5.34 -6.68
CA VAL A 372 -17.75 3.98 -6.13
C VAL A 372 -18.22 4.08 -4.68
N ARG A 373 -19.46 3.65 -4.40
CA ARG A 373 -20.11 3.82 -3.10
C ARG A 373 -19.84 2.63 -2.18
N ASP A 374 -19.80 2.88 -0.87
CA ASP A 374 -19.61 1.86 0.19
C ASP A 374 -20.60 0.70 0.14
N ASN A 375 -21.78 0.89 -0.48
CA ASN A 375 -22.77 -0.17 -0.69
C ASN A 375 -22.46 -1.08 -1.90
N GLY A 376 -21.30 -0.92 -2.53
CA GLY A 376 -20.84 -1.70 -3.68
C GLY A 376 -21.28 -1.17 -5.04
N ASN A 377 -22.04 -0.08 -5.11
CA ASN A 377 -22.56 0.47 -6.37
C ASN A 377 -21.57 1.44 -7.02
N VAL A 378 -21.36 1.29 -8.33
CA VAL A 378 -20.63 2.26 -9.16
C VAL A 378 -21.65 3.09 -9.93
N VAL A 379 -21.62 4.41 -9.72
CA VAL A 379 -22.57 5.37 -10.31
C VAL A 379 -21.82 6.43 -11.10
N VAL A 380 -22.21 6.63 -12.36
CA VAL A 380 -21.67 7.68 -13.24
C VAL A 380 -22.63 8.86 -13.28
N TYR A 381 -22.08 10.06 -13.22
CA TYR A 381 -22.76 11.34 -13.42
C TYR A 381 -22.15 11.96 -14.67
N TRP A 382 -22.96 12.10 -15.72
CA TRP A 382 -22.48 12.55 -17.03
C TRP A 382 -22.08 14.03 -17.00
N ASN A 383 -20.93 14.36 -17.60
CA ASN A 383 -20.50 15.74 -17.81
C ASN A 383 -21.28 16.35 -18.98
N VAL A 384 -22.25 17.21 -18.67
CA VAL A 384 -23.07 17.90 -19.67
C VAL A 384 -22.77 19.39 -19.61
N GLY A 385 -21.86 19.85 -20.48
CA GLY A 385 -21.48 21.27 -20.57
C GLY A 385 -20.71 21.78 -19.36
N GLY A 386 -19.83 20.96 -18.76
CA GLY A 386 -19.04 21.33 -17.59
C GLY A 386 -19.79 21.19 -16.26
N SER A 387 -20.86 20.38 -16.20
CA SER A 387 -21.66 20.18 -14.98
C SER A 387 -22.21 18.76 -14.86
N PHE A 388 -22.33 18.30 -13.62
CA PHE A 388 -22.76 16.96 -13.23
C PHE A 388 -24.20 16.88 -12.72
N ASN A 389 -25.02 17.90 -13.00
CA ASN A 389 -26.39 18.04 -12.52
C ASN A 389 -27.43 17.26 -13.37
N GLY A 390 -26.97 16.44 -14.33
CA GLY A 390 -27.82 15.63 -15.22
C GLY A 390 -28.31 14.33 -14.58
N SER A 391 -28.86 13.44 -15.42
CA SER A 391 -29.15 12.07 -15.03
C SER A 391 -27.86 11.33 -14.66
N ASN A 392 -27.93 10.47 -13.64
CA ASN A 392 -26.87 9.52 -13.30
C ASN A 392 -27.28 8.09 -13.69
N ALA A 393 -26.29 7.22 -13.85
CA ALA A 393 -26.46 5.82 -14.23
C ALA A 393 -25.77 4.89 -13.22
N LEU A 394 -26.47 3.83 -12.79
CA LEU A 394 -25.86 2.71 -12.06
C LEU A 394 -25.21 1.77 -13.09
N VAL A 395 -23.88 1.69 -13.11
CA VAL A 395 -23.12 0.98 -14.15
C VAL A 395 -22.49 -0.33 -13.69
N ALA A 396 -22.30 -0.50 -12.37
CA ALA A 396 -21.87 -1.76 -11.76
C ALA A 396 -22.35 -1.91 -10.30
N THR A 397 -22.28 -3.12 -9.78
CA THR A 397 -22.53 -3.48 -8.37
C THR A 397 -21.49 -4.48 -7.87
N GLY A 398 -21.33 -4.61 -6.54
CA GLY A 398 -20.38 -5.56 -5.92
C GLY A 398 -18.97 -5.00 -5.65
N PHE A 399 -18.76 -3.69 -5.84
CA PHE A 399 -17.46 -3.03 -5.72
C PHE A 399 -17.34 -2.23 -4.41
N PHE A 400 -17.14 -2.95 -3.30
CA PHE A 400 -17.24 -2.39 -1.93
C PHE A 400 -15.99 -1.64 -1.43
N ASP A 401 -14.85 -1.79 -2.09
CA ASP A 401 -13.63 -1.05 -1.76
C ASP A 401 -13.37 0.03 -2.84
N PRO A 402 -13.63 1.32 -2.54
CA PRO A 402 -13.44 2.39 -3.51
C PRO A 402 -11.97 2.70 -3.80
N VAL A 403 -11.03 2.44 -2.88
CA VAL A 403 -9.61 2.71 -3.17
C VAL A 403 -9.03 1.68 -4.14
N ARG A 404 -9.49 0.44 -4.09
CA ARG A 404 -9.12 -0.67 -4.99
C ARG A 404 -9.79 -0.63 -6.37
N VAL A 405 -10.70 0.30 -6.61
CA VAL A 405 -11.37 0.47 -7.92
C VAL A 405 -10.80 1.69 -8.66
N LYS A 406 -10.31 1.42 -9.86
CA LYS A 406 -9.77 2.37 -10.83
C LYS A 406 -10.59 2.34 -12.12
N PHE A 407 -10.37 3.35 -12.94
CA PHE A 407 -10.93 3.43 -14.29
C PHE A 407 -9.83 3.93 -15.23
N ALA A 408 -9.72 3.30 -16.39
CA ALA A 408 -8.81 3.66 -17.47
C ALA A 408 -9.24 2.92 -18.75
N ASP A 409 -8.93 3.44 -19.93
CA ASP A 409 -9.08 2.67 -21.17
C ASP A 409 -8.02 1.56 -21.20
N MET A 410 -8.44 0.30 -21.22
CA MET A 410 -7.56 -0.87 -21.18
C MET A 410 -7.51 -1.61 -22.53
N ASN A 411 -8.14 -1.07 -23.58
CA ASN A 411 -8.30 -1.73 -24.87
C ASN A 411 -8.21 -0.80 -26.13
N ALA A 412 -8.04 0.51 -25.94
CA ALA A 412 -8.02 1.58 -26.95
C ALA A 412 -9.35 1.86 -27.68
N ASP A 413 -10.51 1.57 -27.08
CA ASP A 413 -11.83 1.98 -27.59
C ASP A 413 -12.24 3.41 -27.21
N ARG A 414 -11.41 4.10 -26.42
CA ARG A 414 -11.62 5.44 -25.83
C ARG A 414 -12.78 5.51 -24.85
N VAL A 415 -13.11 4.42 -24.19
CA VAL A 415 -14.06 4.37 -23.09
C VAL A 415 -13.36 3.75 -21.89
N ALA A 416 -13.49 4.36 -20.71
CA ALA A 416 -12.83 3.81 -19.54
C ALA A 416 -13.47 2.48 -19.07
N ASP A 417 -12.61 1.46 -18.96
CA ASP A 417 -12.87 0.17 -18.33
C ASP A 417 -12.77 0.28 -16.80
N LEU A 418 -13.41 -0.62 -16.06
CA LEU A 418 -13.29 -0.70 -14.61
C LEU A 418 -12.18 -1.69 -14.25
N VAL A 419 -11.18 -1.24 -13.51
CA VAL A 419 -10.06 -2.07 -13.05
C VAL A 419 -10.11 -2.25 -11.54
N GLN A 420 -10.11 -3.49 -11.08
CA GLN A 420 -10.12 -3.88 -9.67
C GLN A 420 -8.76 -4.47 -9.26
N VAL A 421 -8.09 -3.83 -8.30
CA VAL A 421 -6.84 -4.33 -7.68
C VAL A 421 -7.18 -5.05 -6.38
N ARG A 422 -7.31 -6.37 -6.43
CA ARG A 422 -7.77 -7.20 -5.30
C ARG A 422 -6.69 -7.38 -4.23
N GLU A 423 -7.11 -7.59 -2.99
CA GLU A 423 -6.23 -7.94 -1.86
C GLU A 423 -5.40 -9.21 -2.12
N THR A 424 -5.87 -10.11 -2.99
CA THR A 424 -5.15 -11.31 -3.44
C THR A 424 -3.98 -11.01 -4.38
N GLY A 425 -3.72 -9.74 -4.69
CA GLY A 425 -2.72 -9.30 -5.65
C GLY A 425 -3.16 -9.39 -7.12
N GLN A 426 -4.42 -9.76 -7.38
CA GLN A 426 -4.96 -9.89 -8.73
C GLN A 426 -5.45 -8.53 -9.26
N VAL A 427 -5.03 -8.16 -10.47
CA VAL A 427 -5.60 -7.04 -11.22
C VAL A 427 -6.60 -7.59 -12.23
N VAL A 428 -7.87 -7.19 -12.10
CA VAL A 428 -8.97 -7.68 -12.94
C VAL A 428 -9.66 -6.52 -13.63
N VAL A 429 -9.76 -6.58 -14.96
CA VAL A 429 -10.45 -5.60 -15.81
C VAL A 429 -11.86 -6.10 -16.11
N TYR A 430 -12.84 -5.21 -16.03
CA TYR A 430 -14.23 -5.42 -16.42
C TYR A 430 -14.50 -4.46 -17.58
N TRP A 431 -14.78 -5.01 -18.76
CA TRP A 431 -14.89 -4.22 -19.98
C TRP A 431 -16.14 -3.34 -19.99
N ASN A 432 -16.01 -2.09 -20.43
CA ASN A 432 -17.14 -1.18 -20.56
C ASN A 432 -17.92 -1.48 -21.85
N VAL A 433 -19.06 -2.15 -21.72
CA VAL A 433 -19.92 -2.48 -22.86
C VAL A 433 -21.17 -1.62 -22.79
N GLY A 434 -21.20 -0.56 -23.60
CA GLY A 434 -22.35 0.35 -23.71
C GLY A 434 -22.66 1.13 -22.44
N GLY A 435 -21.63 1.53 -21.67
CA GLY A 435 -21.79 2.25 -20.40
C GLY A 435 -22.07 1.33 -19.20
N THR A 436 -21.81 0.02 -19.32
CA THR A 436 -22.05 -0.96 -18.25
C THR A 436 -20.93 -1.98 -18.12
N PHE A 437 -20.71 -2.48 -16.91
CA PHE A 437 -19.64 -3.44 -16.59
C PHE A 437 -20.16 -4.87 -16.35
N THR A 438 -21.28 -5.23 -16.98
CA THR A 438 -21.95 -6.54 -16.80
C THR A 438 -21.42 -7.64 -17.73
N GLY A 439 -20.34 -7.37 -18.47
CA GLY A 439 -19.76 -8.25 -19.47
C GLY A 439 -18.72 -9.24 -18.92
N SER A 440 -17.85 -9.72 -19.82
CA SER A 440 -16.68 -10.50 -19.46
C SER A 440 -15.68 -9.66 -18.63
N ASN A 441 -14.87 -10.35 -17.84
CA ASN A 441 -13.70 -9.78 -17.18
C ASN A 441 -12.43 -10.54 -17.54
N ALA A 442 -11.28 -9.91 -17.36
CA ALA A 442 -9.96 -10.48 -17.63
C ALA A 442 -9.04 -10.32 -16.41
N LEU A 443 -8.34 -11.39 -16.02
CA LEU A 443 -7.21 -11.30 -15.11
C LEU A 443 -5.98 -10.85 -15.91
N VAL A 444 -5.53 -9.61 -15.69
CA VAL A 444 -4.48 -8.98 -16.51
C VAL A 444 -3.11 -8.93 -15.84
N ALA A 445 -3.06 -9.07 -14.50
CA ALA A 445 -1.84 -9.21 -13.73
C ALA A 445 -2.04 -9.88 -12.36
N THR A 446 -0.93 -10.31 -11.76
CA THR A 446 -0.87 -10.85 -10.40
C THR A 446 0.35 -10.33 -9.64
N GLY A 447 0.26 -10.18 -8.32
CA GLY A 447 1.34 -9.70 -7.45
C GLY A 447 1.29 -8.20 -7.13
N PHE A 448 0.15 -7.55 -7.40
CA PHE A 448 -0.08 -6.13 -7.09
C PHE A 448 -1.21 -6.03 -6.06
N THR A 449 -0.90 -5.91 -4.77
CA THR A 449 -1.93 -5.75 -3.71
C THR A 449 -2.15 -4.28 -3.32
N ALA A 450 -1.26 -3.40 -3.78
CA ALA A 450 -1.30 -1.96 -3.50
C ALA A 450 -2.48 -1.29 -4.23
N PRO A 451 -3.38 -0.59 -3.52
CA PRO A 451 -4.52 0.08 -4.13
C PRO A 451 -4.12 1.23 -5.06
#